data_AF-A0A178XZD3-F1
#
_entry.id   AF-A0A178XZD3-F1
#
_cell.length_a   1.000
_cell.length_b   1.000
_cell.length_c   1.000
_cell.angle_alpha   90.00
_cell.angle_beta   90.00
_cell.angle_gamma   90.00
#
_symmetry.space_group_name_H-M   'P 1'
#
loop_
_entity.id
_entity.type
_entity.pdbx_description
1 polymer ?
#
loop_
_entity_poly.entity_id
_entity_poly.type
_entity_poly.pdbx_seq_one_letter_code
_entity_poly.pdbx_strand_id
1 'polypeptide(L)' 'MHVEENLELHFDLLSHKALLSCGDKEYLLPDIYPTKEMAQVAAQKFAWETLGWKERAPGCRQPSDVPVWLR' A
#
# COMPACT_ATOMS: atom_id res chain seq x y z
N MET A 1 19.13 -2.68 12.61
CA MET A 1 18.79 -2.40 11.20
C MET A 1 17.30 -2.11 11.17
N HIS A 2 16.90 -0.84 11.18
CA HIS A 2 15.52 -0.50 10.88
C HIS A 2 15.34 -0.83 9.40
N VAL A 3 14.72 -1.97 9.11
CA VAL A 3 14.19 -2.22 7.78
C VAL A 3 13.15 -1.12 7.61
N GLU A 4 13.49 -0.09 6.85
CA GLU A 4 12.51 0.84 6.33
C GLU A 4 11.54 -0.04 5.54
N GLU A 5 10.42 -0.40 6.17
CA GLU A 5 9.33 -1.17 5.57
C GLU A 5 8.72 -0.25 4.50
N ASN A 6 9.41 -0.14 3.36
CA ASN A 6 8.96 0.65 2.24
C ASN A 6 7.75 -0.07 1.65
N LEU A 7 6.61 0.62 1.65
CA LEU A 7 5.41 0.16 0.99
C LEU A 7 5.53 0.52 -0.49
N GLU A 8 5.78 -0.47 -1.34
CA GLU A 8 5.81 -0.32 -2.78
C GLU A 8 4.50 -0.84 -3.36
N LEU A 9 3.82 -0.02 -4.17
CA LEU A 9 2.64 -0.42 -4.91
C LEU A 9 2.99 -0.62 -6.37
N HIS A 10 2.81 -1.85 -6.83
CA HIS A 10 2.85 -2.23 -8.21
C HIS A 10 1.44 -2.26 -8.78
N PHE A 11 1.18 -1.50 -9.84
CA PHE A 11 -0.12 -1.48 -10.52
C PHE A 11 0.01 -2.06 -11.92
N ASP A 12 -0.71 -3.15 -12.17
CA ASP A 12 -0.74 -3.81 -13.48
C ASP A 12 -1.84 -3.19 -14.36
N LEU A 13 -1.44 -2.49 -15.42
CA LEU A 13 -2.36 -1.82 -16.35
C LEU A 13 -3.19 -2.79 -17.20
N LEU A 14 -2.71 -4.03 -17.39
CA LEU A 14 -3.40 -5.02 -18.21
C LEU A 14 -4.56 -5.67 -17.43
N SER A 15 -4.29 -6.05 -16.19
CA SER A 15 -5.24 -6.75 -15.32
C SER A 15 -6.00 -5.81 -14.40
N HIS A 16 -5.62 -4.52 -14.36
CA HIS A 16 -6.13 -3.52 -13.40
C HIS A 16 -5.97 -3.98 -11.95
N LYS A 17 -4.97 -4.81 -11.67
CA LYS A 17 -4.69 -5.35 -10.33
C LYS A 17 -3.59 -4.54 -9.68
N ALA A 18 -3.62 -4.52 -8.36
CA ALA A 18 -2.62 -3.85 -7.57
C ALA A 18 -1.98 -4.83 -6.59
N LEU A 19 -0.65 -4.78 -6.49
CA LEU A 19 0.15 -5.60 -5.60
C LEU A 19 0.97 -4.66 -4.72
N LEU A 20 0.79 -4.80 -3.41
CA LEU A 20 1.46 -4.02 -2.40
C LEU A 20 2.58 -4.85 -1.78
N SER A 21 3.82 -4.45 -2.00
CA SER A 21 4.99 -5.03 -1.37
C SER A 21 5.34 -4.23 -0.11
N CYS A 22 5.54 -4.91 1.01
CA CYS A 22 5.91 -4.35 2.29
C CYS A 22 7.15 -5.09 2.80
N GLY A 23 8.34 -4.59 2.48
CA GLY A 23 9.60 -5.27 2.78
C GLY A 23 9.67 -6.65 2.08
N ASP A 24 9.69 -7.73 2.85
CA ASP A 24 9.78 -9.11 2.35
C ASP A 24 8.40 -9.74 2.01
N LYS A 25 7.30 -9.02 2.29
CA LYS A 25 5.94 -9.55 2.10
C LYS A 25 5.23 -8.86 0.95
N GLU A 26 4.58 -9.65 0.12
CA GLU A 26 3.76 -9.16 -0.98
C GLU A 26 2.28 -9.44 -0.72
N TYR A 27 1.45 -8.43 -0.93
CA TYR A 27 0.01 -8.46 -0.69
C TYR A 27 -0.72 -8.07 -1.96
N LEU A 28 -1.41 -9.03 -2.57
CA LEU A 28 -2.28 -8.73 -3.69
C LEU A 28 -3.57 -8.06 -3.16
N LEU A 29 -3.89 -6.88 -3.67
CA LEU A 29 -5.17 -6.25 -3.37
C LEU A 29 -6.29 -7.05 -4.07
N PRO A 30 -7.40 -7.35 -3.37
CA PRO A 30 -8.45 -8.23 -3.89
C PRO A 30 -9.33 -7.55 -4.94
N ASP A 31 -9.27 -6.23 -5.06
CA ASP A 31 -10.11 -5.44 -5.96
C ASP A 31 -9.44 -5.13 -7.30
N ILE A 32 -10.24 -4.70 -8.28
CA ILE A 32 -9.76 -4.30 -9.60
C ILE A 32 -9.87 -2.78 -9.69
N TYR A 33 -8.72 -2.11 -9.83
CA TYR A 33 -8.63 -0.66 -9.82
C TYR A 33 -8.47 -0.12 -11.25
N PRO A 34 -9.40 0.73 -11.74
CA PRO A 34 -9.30 1.27 -13.08
C PRO A 34 -8.16 2.29 -13.24
N THR A 35 -7.68 2.87 -12.13
CA THR A 35 -6.58 3.84 -12.14
C THR A 35 -5.57 3.57 -11.04
N LYS A 36 -4.33 3.99 -11.28
CA LYS A 36 -3.23 3.94 -10.31
C LYS A 36 -3.55 4.69 -9.01
N GLU A 37 -4.29 5.79 -9.09
CA GLU A 37 -4.71 6.58 -7.92
C GLU A 37 -5.67 5.79 -7.03
N MET A 38 -6.65 5.09 -7.62
CA MET A 38 -7.56 4.23 -6.85
C MET A 38 -6.82 3.05 -6.21
N ALA A 39 -5.88 2.44 -6.96
CA ALA A 39 -5.01 1.40 -6.43
C ALA A 39 -4.17 1.93 -5.25
N GLN A 40 -3.66 3.16 -5.35
CA GLN A 40 -2.86 3.80 -4.30
C GLN A 40 -3.68 4.06 -3.03
N VAL A 41 -4.88 4.64 -3.17
CA VAL A 41 -5.77 4.86 -2.03
C VAL A 41 -6.15 3.54 -1.36
N ALA A 42 -6.42 2.50 -2.15
CA ALA A 42 -6.73 1.19 -1.61
C ALA A 42 -5.53 0.53 -0.91
N ALA A 43 -4.34 0.63 -1.49
CA ALA A 43 -3.10 0.15 -0.88
C ALA A 43 -2.80 0.85 0.45
N GLN A 44 -2.93 2.19 0.49
CA GLN A 44 -2.80 2.99 1.70
C GLN A 44 -3.78 2.55 2.77
N LYS A 45 -5.05 2.36 2.41
CA LYS A 45 -6.08 1.87 3.33
C LYS A 45 -5.82 0.45 3.81
N PHE A 46 -5.38 -0.43 2.92
CA PHE A 46 -5.00 -1.80 3.25
C PHE A 46 -3.80 -1.82 4.21
N ALA A 47 -2.74 -1.05 3.94
CA ALA A 47 -1.61 -0.92 4.84
C ALA A 47 -2.02 -0.34 6.20
N TRP A 48 -2.90 0.65 6.20
CA TRP A 48 -3.42 1.27 7.42
C TRP A 48 -4.20 0.28 8.29
N GLU A 49 -5.15 -0.45 7.72
CA GLU A 49 -6.05 -1.34 8.46
C GLU A 49 -5.47 -2.74 8.67
N THR A 50 -4.87 -3.33 7.65
CA THR A 50 -4.37 -4.72 7.66
C THR A 50 -2.94 -4.83 8.17
N LEU A 51 -2.05 -3.92 7.78
CA LEU A 51 -0.65 -3.95 8.23
C LEU A 51 -0.44 -3.19 9.55
N GLY A 52 -1.48 -2.56 10.10
CA GLY A 52 -1.43 -1.90 11.41
C GLY A 52 -0.60 -0.62 11.43
N TRP A 53 -0.43 0.05 10.28
CA TRP A 53 0.33 1.30 10.19
C TRP A 53 -0.23 2.42 11.06
N LYS A 54 -1.53 2.38 11.35
CA LYS A 54 -2.20 3.28 12.30
C LYS A 54 -1.59 3.27 13.71
N GLU A 55 -1.02 2.14 14.13
CA GLU A 55 -0.41 1.94 15.45
C GLU A 55 1.12 2.00 15.37
N ARG A 56 1.70 1.56 14.24
CA ARG A 56 3.15 1.55 14.03
C ARG A 56 3.76 2.91 13.70
N ALA A 57 3.03 3.78 13.02
CA ALA A 57 3.54 5.08 12.57
C ALA A 57 2.88 6.23 13.34
N PRO A 58 3.48 6.73 14.44
CA PRO A 58 2.90 7.82 15.24
C PRO A 58 2.72 9.14 14.48
N GLY A 59 3.28 9.25 13.26
CA GLY A 59 3.12 10.39 12.37
C GLY A 59 1.99 10.27 11.33
N CYS A 60 1.48 9.06 11.06
CA CYS A 60 0.38 8.88 10.12
C CYS A 60 -0.93 8.93 10.90
N ARG A 61 -1.83 9.86 10.57
CA ARG A 61 -3.14 10.03 11.26
C ARG A 61 -4.31 9.51 10.43
N GLN A 62 -4.09 9.33 9.14
CA GLN A 62 -5.07 8.84 8.19
C GLN A 62 -4.38 7.93 7.16
N PRO A 63 -5.15 7.08 6.45
CA PRO A 63 -4.61 6.21 5.41
C PRO A 63 -3.77 6.96 4.37
N SER A 64 -4.17 8.17 4.00
CA SER A 64 -3.46 9.01 3.03
C SER A 64 -2.06 9.44 3.46
N ASP A 65 -1.75 9.40 4.76
CA ASP A 65 -0.41 9.70 5.27
C ASP A 65 0.54 8.49 5.15
N VAL A 66 0.03 7.32 4.78
CA VAL A 66 0.86 6.11 4.64
C VAL A 66 1.73 6.28 3.40
N PRO A 67 3.07 6.23 3.54
CA PRO A 67 4.00 6.44 2.44
C PRO A 67 4.04 5.22 1.52
N VAL A 68 3.06 5.13 0.61
CA VAL A 68 2.99 4.12 -0.45
C VAL A 68 3.62 4.67 -1.71
N TRP A 69 4.77 4.11 -2.08
CA TRP A 69 5.54 4.45 -3.26
C TRP A 69 5.00 3.70 -4.48
N LEU A 70 4.60 4.42 -5.52
CA LEU A 70 4.20 3.79 -6.77
C LEU A 70 5.45 3.40 -7.56
N ARG A 71 5.53 2.14 -8.00
CA ARG A 71 6.62 1.63 -8.84
C ARG A 71 6.20 1.41 -10.28
#